data_AF-A0A842MUV5-F1
#
_entry.id   AF-A0A842MUV5-F1
#
_cell.length_a   1.000
_cell.length_b   1.000
_cell.length_c   1.000
_cell.angle_alpha   90.00
_cell.angle_beta   90.00
_cell.angle_gamma   90.00
#
_symmetry.space_group_name_H-M   'P 1'
#
loop_
_entity.id
_entity.type
_entity.pdbx_description
1 polymer ?
#
loop_
_entity_poly.entity_id
_entity_poly.type
_entity_poly.pdbx_seq_one_letter_code
_entity_poly.pdbx_strand_id
1 'polypeptide(L)'
;MSLIDSIPGDAPILTQNHVFPHVSDRINAYVLPITTYSERQNRLLEAYVTTLIDGVDYALLDLKSGDTWTLQAHRALSRSPDFGVKAFNDMMILFKRGETNMETVAHPVRKVFHAHEDLHIGSGDTVHEPGADSGLAIRSRKGSERGYCLYGPYTYLLDPAYDAVLHLKVEGHGEGYLGTFEVTSDRGESVIAKRDLYGYEFPSEGWRSVGIRIALDRPREMVEFRVYTVGACDIILDRVELIRAVNPEGYHASSTTFNYRDLQAGEATVIQGGIMICNSTANEPSWYGPYHALPRGRYLATFYVKAVPLTRGASGPILTLDATQEHGRYGLAHIDVGLNDLYHEGLAGEWSRVELEFRVEWEEAVVELRGINPSQDYEVQLGHILLEPLPDHGSEAP
;
A
#
# COMPACT_ATOMS: atom_id res chain seq x y z
N MET A 1 3.45 22.71 20.02
CA MET A 1 2.16 22.97 20.69
C MET A 1 1.56 21.61 21.01
N SER A 2 1.16 21.34 22.24
CA SER A 2 0.57 20.03 22.58
C SER A 2 -0.86 19.94 22.04
N LEU A 3 -1.38 18.73 21.78
CA LEU A 3 -2.77 18.55 21.35
C LEU A 3 -3.75 19.18 22.35
N ILE A 4 -3.44 19.12 23.65
CA ILE A 4 -4.25 19.67 24.74
C ILE A 4 -4.34 21.20 24.67
N ASP A 5 -3.25 21.89 24.30
CA ASP A 5 -3.22 23.36 24.17
C ASP A 5 -4.17 23.86 23.06
N SER A 6 -4.57 22.98 22.14
CA SER A 6 -5.49 23.32 21.05
C SER A 6 -6.98 23.25 21.45
N ILE A 7 -7.27 22.83 22.68
CA ILE A 7 -8.64 22.64 23.19
C ILE A 7 -8.98 23.81 24.12
N PRO A 8 -10.04 24.61 23.84
CA PRO A 8 -10.46 25.70 24.73
C PRO A 8 -10.66 25.21 26.17
N GLY A 9 -10.26 26.03 27.16
CA GLY A 9 -10.23 25.62 28.57
C GLY A 9 -11.61 25.31 29.17
N ASP A 10 -12.67 25.88 28.61
CA ASP A 10 -14.07 25.70 28.99
C ASP A 10 -14.81 24.65 28.16
N ALA A 11 -14.18 24.13 27.09
CA ALA A 11 -14.83 23.17 26.20
C ALA A 11 -15.00 21.79 26.88
N PRO A 12 -16.20 21.18 26.78
CA PRO A 12 -16.44 19.81 27.18
C PRO A 12 -15.54 18.82 26.44
N ILE A 13 -14.86 17.94 27.18
CA ILE A 13 -13.89 16.99 26.63
C ILE A 13 -14.10 15.57 27.17
N LEU A 14 -14.09 14.58 26.28
CA LEU A 14 -14.00 13.17 26.61
C LEU A 14 -12.56 12.68 26.43
N THR A 15 -12.02 11.95 27.40
CA THR A 15 -10.67 11.37 27.28
C THR A 15 -10.51 10.07 28.08
N GLN A 16 -9.29 9.55 28.17
CA GLN A 16 -8.96 8.32 28.89
C GLN A 16 -8.32 8.61 30.24
N ASN A 17 -8.30 7.59 31.10
CA ASN A 17 -7.80 7.72 32.47
C ASN A 17 -6.34 8.22 32.57
N HIS A 18 -5.46 7.83 31.63
CA HIS A 18 -4.06 8.28 31.63
C HIS A 18 -3.86 9.67 31.01
N VAL A 19 -4.85 10.18 30.27
CA VAL A 19 -4.83 11.52 29.67
C VAL A 19 -5.57 12.54 30.56
N PHE A 20 -6.57 12.09 31.31
CA PHE A 20 -7.42 12.92 32.17
C PHE A 20 -6.67 13.86 33.13
N PRO A 21 -5.55 13.47 33.77
CA PRO A 21 -4.79 14.39 34.64
C PRO A 21 -4.36 15.69 33.96
N HIS A 22 -4.27 15.71 32.62
CA HIS A 22 -3.91 16.90 31.85
C HIS A 22 -5.09 17.85 31.57
N VAL A 23 -6.32 17.43 31.85
CA VAL A 23 -7.55 18.21 31.61
C VAL A 23 -8.49 18.21 32.83
N SER A 24 -8.02 17.72 33.98
CA SER A 24 -8.82 17.55 35.20
C SER A 24 -9.20 18.86 35.89
N ASP A 25 -8.60 19.98 35.48
CA ASP A 25 -8.95 21.33 35.92
C ASP A 25 -10.22 21.87 35.23
N ARG A 26 -10.77 21.15 34.26
CA ARG A 26 -11.97 21.54 33.50
C ARG A 26 -13.23 20.96 34.12
N ILE A 27 -14.28 21.78 34.20
CA ILE A 27 -15.56 21.40 34.80
C ILE A 27 -16.30 20.30 34.00
N ASN A 28 -16.10 20.26 32.68
CA ASN A 28 -16.74 19.33 31.76
C ASN A 28 -15.72 18.36 31.15
N ALA A 29 -14.83 17.78 31.97
CA ALA A 29 -13.93 16.72 31.54
C ALA A 29 -14.48 15.35 31.97
N TYR A 30 -14.64 14.45 30.99
CA TYR A 30 -15.20 13.11 31.15
C TYR A 30 -14.15 12.06 30.81
N VAL A 31 -14.27 10.90 31.46
CA VAL A 31 -13.33 9.79 31.31
C VAL A 31 -14.05 8.55 30.81
N LEU A 32 -13.48 7.89 29.81
CA LEU A 32 -13.96 6.59 29.35
C LEU A 32 -13.88 5.54 30.47
N PRO A 33 -14.83 4.58 30.55
CA PRO A 33 -14.75 3.49 31.52
C PRO A 33 -13.44 2.71 31.37
N ILE A 34 -12.86 2.25 32.48
CA ILE A 34 -11.58 1.51 32.49
C ILE A 34 -11.73 -0.02 32.51
N THR A 35 -12.96 -0.53 32.52
CA THR A 35 -13.22 -1.96 32.74
C THR A 35 -14.37 -2.46 31.87
N THR A 36 -14.31 -3.73 31.52
CA THR A 36 -15.40 -4.47 30.86
C THR A 36 -16.10 -5.38 31.86
N TYR A 37 -17.38 -5.65 31.62
CA TYR A 37 -18.22 -6.50 32.45
C TYR A 37 -18.94 -7.57 31.61
N SER A 38 -19.96 -8.20 32.17
CA SER A 38 -20.85 -9.10 31.41
C SER A 38 -21.48 -8.37 30.22
N GLU A 39 -21.89 -9.13 29.20
CA GLU A 39 -22.48 -8.58 27.97
C GLU A 39 -23.63 -7.58 28.23
N ARG A 40 -24.52 -7.91 29.18
CA ARG A 40 -25.63 -7.02 29.58
C ARG A 40 -25.13 -5.71 30.19
N GLN A 41 -24.09 -5.77 31.02
CA GLN A 41 -23.50 -4.58 31.64
C GLN A 41 -22.73 -3.74 30.61
N ASN A 42 -22.06 -4.39 29.65
CA ASN A 42 -21.39 -3.68 28.56
C ASN A 42 -22.38 -2.94 27.67
N ARG A 43 -23.58 -3.46 27.41
CA ARG A 43 -24.63 -2.69 26.70
C ARG A 43 -25.03 -1.41 27.43
N LEU A 44 -25.06 -1.42 28.76
CA LEU A 44 -25.34 -0.22 29.56
C LEU A 44 -24.18 0.77 29.50
N LEU A 45 -22.94 0.27 29.57
CA LEU A 45 -21.74 1.10 29.43
C LEU A 45 -21.61 1.69 28.02
N GLU A 46 -22.01 0.96 26.99
CA GLU A 46 -22.07 1.45 25.61
C GLU A 46 -23.02 2.64 25.50
N ALA A 47 -24.25 2.52 26.00
CA ALA A 47 -25.20 3.64 26.04
C ALA A 47 -24.66 4.83 26.85
N TYR A 48 -23.95 4.56 27.95
CA TYR A 48 -23.29 5.59 28.75
C TYR A 48 -22.18 6.31 27.96
N VAL A 49 -21.30 5.58 27.29
CA VAL A 49 -20.23 6.15 26.45
C VAL A 49 -20.81 6.99 25.31
N THR A 50 -21.89 6.52 24.67
CA THR A 50 -22.61 7.33 23.66
C THR A 50 -23.12 8.64 24.26
N THR A 51 -23.72 8.61 25.45
CA THR A 51 -24.18 9.82 26.15
C THR A 51 -23.01 10.79 26.45
N LEU A 52 -21.84 10.26 26.81
CA LEU A 52 -20.64 11.09 26.99
C LEU A 52 -20.20 11.73 25.68
N ILE A 53 -20.16 10.98 24.58
CA ILE A 53 -19.79 11.49 23.25
C ILE A 53 -20.75 12.59 22.81
N ASP A 54 -22.06 12.40 23.01
CA ASP A 54 -23.09 13.39 22.67
C ASP A 54 -22.97 14.67 23.51
N GLY A 55 -22.45 14.57 24.73
CA GLY A 55 -22.27 15.68 25.66
C GLY A 55 -20.98 16.48 25.50
N VAL A 56 -20.07 16.09 24.60
CA VAL A 56 -18.77 16.76 24.44
C VAL A 56 -18.59 17.48 23.10
N ASP A 57 -17.73 18.50 23.09
CA ASP A 57 -17.28 19.18 21.88
C ASP A 57 -15.97 18.58 21.35
N TYR A 58 -15.18 17.98 22.25
CA TYR A 58 -13.89 17.39 21.94
C TYR A 58 -13.76 15.98 22.50
N ALA A 59 -13.05 15.12 21.79
CA ALA A 59 -12.62 13.83 22.32
C ALA A 59 -11.14 13.60 22.01
N LEU A 60 -10.33 13.37 23.05
CA LEU A 60 -8.89 13.11 22.93
C LEU A 60 -8.61 11.66 23.29
N LEU A 61 -8.24 10.86 22.29
CA LEU A 61 -8.04 9.42 22.40
C LEU A 61 -6.61 9.03 22.04
N ASP A 62 -5.90 8.38 22.95
CA ASP A 62 -4.68 7.62 22.72
C ASP A 62 -5.01 6.17 22.38
N LEU A 63 -4.88 5.85 21.10
CA LEU A 63 -5.18 4.54 20.55
C LEU A 63 -4.11 3.47 20.83
N LYS A 64 -2.95 3.83 21.41
CA LYS A 64 -1.95 2.81 21.83
C LYS A 64 -2.50 1.88 22.91
N SER A 65 -3.38 2.40 23.76
CA SER A 65 -4.02 1.63 24.84
C SER A 65 -4.78 0.40 24.33
N GLY A 66 -5.40 0.50 23.15
CA GLY A 66 -6.17 -0.59 22.53
C GLY A 66 -7.33 -1.12 23.36
N ASP A 67 -7.76 -0.43 24.43
CA ASP A 67 -8.82 -0.91 25.31
C ASP A 67 -10.21 -0.81 24.65
N THR A 68 -11.14 -1.63 25.14
CA THR A 68 -12.48 -1.79 24.55
C THR A 68 -13.22 -0.46 24.37
N TRP A 69 -13.18 0.41 25.38
CA TRP A 69 -13.96 1.65 25.38
C TRP A 69 -13.30 2.73 24.53
N THR A 70 -11.97 2.76 24.49
CA THR A 70 -11.23 3.59 23.55
C THR A 70 -11.55 3.22 22.10
N LEU A 71 -11.50 1.93 21.75
CA LEU A 71 -11.81 1.48 20.39
C LEU A 71 -13.29 1.72 20.02
N GLN A 72 -14.19 1.56 20.98
CA GLN A 72 -15.60 1.86 20.77
C GLN A 72 -15.85 3.35 20.56
N ALA A 73 -15.32 4.20 21.45
CA ALA A 73 -15.45 5.65 21.32
C ALA A 73 -14.85 6.15 20.01
N HIS A 74 -13.66 5.64 19.66
CA HIS A 74 -13.04 5.89 18.37
C HIS A 74 -13.96 5.52 17.20
N ARG A 75 -14.51 4.29 17.17
CA ARG A 75 -15.42 3.84 16.11
C ARG A 75 -16.67 4.72 16.02
N ALA A 76 -17.23 5.15 17.16
CA ALA A 76 -18.39 6.03 17.19
C ALA A 76 -18.07 7.42 16.64
N LEU A 77 -16.92 8.00 17.04
CA LEU A 77 -16.48 9.32 16.59
C LEU A 77 -16.11 9.33 15.10
N SER A 78 -15.32 8.35 14.63
CA SER A 78 -14.85 8.26 13.23
C SER A 78 -15.97 8.00 12.22
N ARG A 79 -17.12 7.50 12.68
CA ARG A 79 -18.32 7.28 11.86
C ARG A 79 -19.39 8.33 12.06
N SER A 80 -19.19 9.26 12.99
CA SER A 80 -20.16 10.30 13.28
C SER A 80 -20.10 11.38 12.19
N PRO A 81 -21.24 11.81 11.63
CA PRO A 81 -21.27 12.99 10.76
C PRO A 81 -21.02 14.30 11.55
N ASP A 82 -21.12 14.25 12.88
CA ASP A 82 -21.00 15.43 13.74
C ASP A 82 -19.56 15.67 14.20
N PHE A 83 -18.65 14.72 14.04
CA PHE A 83 -17.26 14.84 14.49
C PHE A 83 -16.29 14.65 13.33
N GLY A 84 -15.21 15.43 13.36
CA GLY A 84 -14.04 15.24 12.51
C GLY A 84 -12.75 15.23 13.31
N VAL A 85 -11.69 14.74 12.69
CA VAL A 85 -10.32 14.74 13.23
C VAL A 85 -9.76 16.16 13.12
N LYS A 86 -9.62 16.84 14.26
CA LYS A 86 -9.01 18.18 14.35
C LYS A 86 -7.48 18.12 14.30
N ALA A 87 -6.91 17.12 14.96
CA ALA A 87 -5.47 16.94 15.03
C ALA A 87 -5.13 15.50 15.40
N PHE A 88 -3.94 15.06 15.02
CA PHE A 88 -3.43 13.73 15.32
C PHE A 88 -1.92 13.80 15.50
N ASN A 89 -1.41 13.03 16.47
CA ASN A 89 0.01 12.79 16.64
C ASN A 89 0.24 11.33 17.05
N ASP A 90 0.88 10.56 16.15
CA ASP A 90 1.18 9.12 16.26
C ASP A 90 0.01 8.18 16.48
N MET A 91 -0.56 8.17 17.68
CA MET A 91 -1.73 7.37 18.06
C MET A 91 -2.69 8.16 18.94
N MET A 92 -2.37 9.43 19.23
CA MET A 92 -3.29 10.35 19.86
C MET A 92 -4.09 11.10 18.80
N ILE A 93 -5.42 11.01 18.87
CA ILE A 93 -6.35 11.68 17.98
C ILE A 93 -7.20 12.64 18.80
N LEU A 94 -7.31 13.87 18.32
CA LEU A 94 -8.25 14.86 18.79
C LEU A 94 -9.40 14.99 17.79
N PHE A 95 -10.58 14.54 18.19
CA PHE A 95 -11.82 14.80 17.50
C PHE A 95 -12.43 16.12 17.97
N LYS A 96 -13.10 16.82 17.06
CA LYS A 96 -13.88 18.03 17.34
C LYS A 96 -15.24 17.96 16.66
N ARG A 97 -16.27 18.34 17.40
CA ARG A 97 -17.62 18.47 16.87
C ARG A 97 -17.70 19.59 15.84
N GLY A 98 -18.40 19.34 14.74
CA GLY A 98 -18.54 20.25 13.60
C GLY A 98 -17.26 20.45 12.79
N GLU A 99 -16.20 19.69 13.06
CA GLU A 99 -14.99 19.67 12.23
C GLU A 99 -15.24 18.79 10.99
N THR A 100 -14.89 19.28 9.81
CA THR A 100 -14.82 18.45 8.61
C THR A 100 -13.39 17.91 8.48
N ASN A 101 -13.25 16.64 8.13
CA ASN A 101 -11.95 15.93 8.04
C ASN A 101 -10.99 16.48 6.95
N MET A 102 -11.22 17.67 6.40
CA MET A 102 -10.70 18.06 5.09
C MET A 102 -9.71 19.23 5.05
N GLU A 103 -9.46 20.01 6.11
CA GLU A 103 -8.70 21.27 5.87
C GLU A 103 -7.58 21.66 6.86
N THR A 104 -7.40 21.04 8.04
CA THR A 104 -6.51 21.66 9.04
C THR A 104 -5.62 20.75 9.90
N VAL A 105 -5.52 19.44 9.62
CA VAL A 105 -4.45 18.66 10.26
C VAL A 105 -3.16 18.98 9.50
N ALA A 106 -2.24 19.72 10.13
CA ALA A 106 -0.89 19.92 9.64
C ALA A 106 -0.12 18.59 9.65
N HIS A 107 -0.45 17.69 8.73
CA HIS A 107 0.32 16.48 8.53
C HIS A 107 1.70 16.89 8.02
N PRO A 108 2.77 16.35 8.61
CA PRO A 108 4.09 16.59 8.08
C PRO A 108 4.11 16.08 6.63
N VAL A 109 4.66 16.89 5.73
CA VAL A 109 4.82 16.53 4.31
C VAL A 109 5.54 15.19 4.16
N ARG A 110 6.38 14.84 5.15
CA ARG A 110 7.12 13.59 5.24
C ARG A 110 7.13 13.08 6.67
N LYS A 111 6.84 11.80 6.86
CA LYS A 111 6.99 11.05 8.11
C LYS A 111 7.90 9.83 7.85
N VAL A 112 8.76 9.52 8.82
CA VAL A 112 9.67 8.37 8.75
C VAL A 112 9.29 7.40 9.86
N PHE A 113 9.22 6.12 9.53
CA PHE A 113 9.02 5.01 10.46
C PHE A 113 10.24 4.10 10.41
N HIS A 114 11.09 4.12 11.42
CA HIS A 114 12.23 3.23 11.53
C HIS A 114 11.77 1.82 11.84
N ALA A 115 12.26 0.83 11.08
CA ALA A 115 11.81 -0.55 11.19
C ALA A 115 12.06 -1.15 12.58
N HIS A 116 13.12 -0.74 13.26
CA HIS A 116 13.50 -1.28 14.56
C HIS A 116 12.79 -0.62 15.77
N GLU A 117 12.21 0.57 15.60
CA GLU A 117 11.65 1.38 16.69
C GLU A 117 10.15 1.59 16.55
N ASP A 118 9.70 1.98 15.35
CA ASP A 118 8.31 2.39 15.11
C ASP A 118 7.42 1.22 14.69
N LEU A 119 8.01 0.16 14.12
CA LEU A 119 7.29 -0.95 13.51
C LEU A 119 7.41 -2.22 14.37
N HIS A 120 6.39 -3.06 14.28
CA HIS A 120 6.35 -4.35 14.96
C HIS A 120 7.17 -5.36 14.16
N ILE A 121 8.09 -6.03 14.86
CA ILE A 121 8.92 -7.09 14.30
C ILE A 121 8.13 -8.40 14.37
N GLY A 122 7.85 -8.99 13.21
CA GLY A 122 7.22 -10.29 13.11
C GLY A 122 8.25 -11.41 13.16
N SER A 123 8.54 -12.03 12.01
CA SER A 123 9.55 -13.09 11.88
C SER A 123 11.00 -12.59 11.71
N GLY A 124 11.25 -11.28 11.70
CA GLY A 124 12.58 -10.70 11.51
C GLY A 124 13.42 -10.64 12.79
N ASP A 125 14.72 -10.41 12.63
CA ASP A 125 15.65 -10.13 13.74
C ASP A 125 16.21 -8.70 13.63
N THR A 126 16.34 -7.99 14.75
CA THR A 126 17.12 -6.74 14.78
C THR A 126 18.60 -7.03 14.59
N VAL A 127 19.24 -6.32 13.67
CA VAL A 127 20.66 -6.44 13.34
C VAL A 127 21.35 -5.09 13.32
N HIS A 128 22.65 -5.07 13.63
CA HIS A 128 23.48 -3.89 13.47
C HIS A 128 23.93 -3.78 12.01
N GLU A 129 23.47 -2.74 11.33
CA GLU A 129 23.75 -2.46 9.92
C GLU A 129 24.25 -1.02 9.81
N PRO A 130 25.57 -0.78 9.75
CA PRO A 130 26.15 0.57 9.73
C PRO A 130 25.64 1.47 8.60
N GLY A 131 25.11 0.87 7.53
CA GLY A 131 24.54 1.62 6.39
C GLY A 131 23.05 1.95 6.54
N ALA A 132 22.37 1.46 7.58
CA ALA A 132 21.01 1.86 7.92
C ALA A 132 21.00 3.23 8.60
N ASP A 133 19.91 3.99 8.48
CA ASP A 133 19.84 5.37 8.98
C ASP A 133 20.09 5.47 10.49
N SER A 134 19.57 4.49 11.24
CA SER A 134 19.75 4.38 12.69
C SER A 134 20.97 3.54 13.13
N GLY A 135 21.68 2.93 12.18
CA GLY A 135 22.65 1.86 12.44
C GLY A 135 22.03 0.51 12.82
N LEU A 136 20.70 0.43 12.94
CA LEU A 136 19.93 -0.79 13.17
C LEU A 136 18.94 -1.03 12.03
N ALA A 137 18.71 -2.31 11.71
CA ALA A 137 17.75 -2.75 10.71
C ALA A 137 17.06 -4.04 11.15
N ILE A 138 16.00 -4.42 10.45
CA ILE A 138 15.31 -5.70 10.62
C ILE A 138 15.69 -6.63 9.48
N ARG A 139 16.22 -7.82 9.79
CA ARG A 139 16.60 -8.82 8.78
C ARG A 139 15.64 -10.00 8.80
N SER A 140 15.05 -10.30 7.66
CA SER A 140 14.51 -11.62 7.33
C SER A 140 15.61 -12.47 6.69
N ARG A 141 15.90 -13.65 7.23
CA ARG A 141 16.99 -14.50 6.75
C ARG A 141 16.53 -15.45 5.64
N LYS A 142 17.44 -15.79 4.74
CA LYS A 142 17.28 -16.89 3.80
C LYS A 142 16.98 -18.19 4.55
N GLY A 143 15.97 -18.91 4.07
CA GLY A 143 15.46 -20.13 4.68
C GLY A 143 14.44 -19.93 5.81
N SER A 144 14.11 -18.69 6.18
CA SER A 144 13.06 -18.42 7.16
C SER A 144 11.68 -18.87 6.66
N GLU A 145 10.77 -19.17 7.59
CA GLU A 145 9.37 -19.44 7.25
C GLU A 145 8.72 -18.23 6.59
N ARG A 146 7.73 -18.50 5.74
CA ARG A 146 6.99 -17.43 5.05
C ARG A 146 6.12 -16.67 6.05
N GLY A 147 6.18 -15.35 6.00
CA GLY A 147 5.40 -14.52 6.93
C GLY A 147 5.77 -13.05 6.87
N TYR A 148 5.04 -12.25 7.64
CA TYR A 148 5.36 -10.84 7.85
C TYR A 148 6.58 -10.72 8.76
N CYS A 149 7.65 -10.14 8.22
CA CYS A 149 8.84 -9.82 9.00
C CYS A 149 8.70 -8.48 9.75
N LEU A 150 7.84 -7.60 9.24
CA LEU A 150 7.63 -6.23 9.73
C LEU A 150 6.18 -5.80 9.45
N TYR A 151 5.53 -5.11 10.39
CA TYR A 151 4.19 -4.52 10.21
C TYR A 151 3.95 -3.36 11.20
N GLY A 152 2.83 -2.63 11.06
CA GLY A 152 2.54 -1.44 11.89
C GLY A 152 2.78 -0.11 11.16
N PRO A 153 2.74 1.05 11.85
CA PRO A 153 2.59 1.23 13.29
C PRO A 153 1.13 1.40 13.74
N TYR A 154 0.14 1.05 12.92
CA TYR A 154 -1.30 1.31 13.14
C TYR A 154 -1.70 2.79 13.08
N THR A 155 -1.18 3.52 12.09
CA THR A 155 -1.34 4.97 11.96
C THR A 155 -2.65 5.42 11.29
N TYR A 156 -2.83 6.73 11.11
CA TYR A 156 -3.95 7.35 10.40
C TYR A 156 -3.45 8.02 9.14
N LEU A 157 -4.17 7.79 8.05
CA LEU A 157 -3.98 8.51 6.80
C LEU A 157 -5.25 9.30 6.53
N LEU A 158 -5.16 10.64 6.53
CA LEU A 158 -6.32 11.52 6.33
C LEU A 158 -6.31 12.20 4.95
N ASP A 159 -5.12 12.46 4.40
CA ASP A 159 -4.98 13.11 3.09
C ASP A 159 -5.34 12.13 1.96
N PRO A 160 -5.76 12.63 0.78
CA PRO A 160 -6.27 11.75 -0.28
C PRO A 160 -5.17 10.93 -0.95
N ALA A 161 -3.90 11.31 -0.84
CA ALA A 161 -2.82 10.58 -1.48
C ALA A 161 -1.45 10.71 -0.79
N TYR A 162 -0.69 9.62 -0.82
CA TYR A 162 0.65 9.51 -0.26
C TYR A 162 1.55 8.63 -1.14
N ASP A 163 2.86 8.84 -1.07
CA ASP A 163 3.87 7.87 -1.47
C ASP A 163 4.43 7.19 -0.23
N ALA A 164 4.40 5.86 -0.19
CA ALA A 164 5.11 5.06 0.82
C ALA A 164 6.37 4.46 0.19
N VAL A 165 7.52 4.73 0.79
CA VAL A 165 8.85 4.33 0.28
C VAL A 165 9.51 3.42 1.29
N LEU A 166 9.70 2.16 0.94
CA LEU A 166 10.43 1.20 1.73
C LEU A 166 11.92 1.25 1.36
N HIS A 167 12.78 1.42 2.36
CA HIS A 167 14.23 1.35 2.21
C HIS A 167 14.73 -0.03 2.67
N LEU A 168 15.31 -0.77 1.73
CA LEU A 168 15.76 -2.14 1.96
C LEU A 168 17.06 -2.47 1.23
N LYS A 169 17.70 -3.54 1.68
CA LYS A 169 18.80 -4.23 1.00
C LYS A 169 18.41 -5.70 0.85
N VAL A 170 18.78 -6.29 -0.28
CA VAL A 170 18.52 -7.70 -0.60
C VAL A 170 19.86 -8.37 -0.93
N GLU A 171 20.12 -9.55 -0.37
CA GLU A 171 21.39 -10.26 -0.51
C GLU A 171 21.17 -11.76 -0.81
N GLY A 172 22.02 -12.33 -1.68
CA GLY A 172 21.98 -13.76 -1.99
C GLY A 172 20.70 -14.26 -2.67
N HIS A 173 20.08 -13.39 -3.49
CA HIS A 173 18.84 -13.63 -4.21
C HIS A 173 19.05 -14.20 -5.61
N GLY A 174 18.01 -14.88 -6.13
CA GLY A 174 17.87 -15.20 -7.55
C GLY A 174 17.03 -14.14 -8.26
N GLU A 175 16.39 -14.50 -9.38
CA GLU A 175 15.50 -13.59 -10.11
C GLU A 175 14.05 -13.59 -9.58
N GLY A 176 13.65 -14.64 -8.86
CA GLY A 176 12.25 -14.88 -8.49
C GLY A 176 11.67 -13.97 -7.39
N TYR A 177 10.41 -14.23 -7.07
CA TYR A 177 9.62 -13.57 -6.04
C TYR A 177 10.26 -13.71 -4.65
N LEU A 178 10.42 -12.58 -3.97
CA LEU A 178 11.08 -12.45 -2.68
C LEU A 178 10.10 -12.18 -1.53
N GLY A 179 8.99 -11.49 -1.82
CA GLY A 179 8.06 -11.01 -0.82
C GLY A 179 7.13 -9.91 -1.34
N THR A 180 6.39 -9.28 -0.44
CA THR A 180 5.47 -8.18 -0.76
C THR A 180 5.60 -7.06 0.26
N PHE A 181 5.66 -5.82 -0.22
CA PHE A 181 5.42 -4.63 0.56
C PHE A 181 3.95 -4.18 0.36
N GLU A 182 3.19 -4.09 1.44
CA GLU A 182 1.76 -3.75 1.39
C GLU A 182 1.43 -2.61 2.36
N VAL A 183 0.44 -1.81 1.99
CA VAL A 183 -0.21 -0.84 2.87
C VAL A 183 -1.63 -1.31 3.09
N THR A 184 -2.03 -1.44 4.35
CA THR A 184 -3.36 -1.94 4.72
C THR A 184 -4.05 -1.05 5.73
N SER A 185 -5.38 -1.07 5.78
CA SER A 185 -6.18 -0.51 6.90
C SER A 185 -6.84 -1.61 7.71
N ASP A 186 -7.53 -1.21 8.78
CA ASP A 186 -8.41 -2.10 9.56
C ASP A 186 -7.64 -3.29 10.16
N ARG A 187 -6.40 -3.06 10.64
CA ARG A 187 -5.52 -4.11 11.19
C ARG A 187 -5.21 -5.22 10.19
N GLY A 188 -5.06 -4.84 8.92
CA GLY A 188 -4.60 -5.74 7.89
C GLY A 188 -5.70 -6.48 7.14
N GLU A 189 -6.97 -6.20 7.46
CA GLU A 189 -8.14 -6.79 6.79
C GLU A 189 -8.37 -6.22 5.38
N SER A 190 -7.99 -4.95 5.16
CA SER A 190 -8.19 -4.26 3.88
C SER A 190 -6.85 -3.87 3.27
N VAL A 191 -6.50 -4.41 2.10
CA VAL A 191 -5.31 -3.99 1.35
C VAL A 191 -5.63 -2.72 0.57
N ILE A 192 -4.82 -1.67 0.79
CA ILE A 192 -4.93 -0.38 0.10
C ILE A 192 -3.99 -0.36 -1.11
N ALA A 193 -2.72 -0.70 -0.91
CA ALA A 193 -1.69 -0.72 -1.94
C ALA A 193 -0.79 -1.95 -1.80
N LYS A 194 -0.27 -2.47 -2.91
CA LYS A 194 0.52 -3.71 -2.96
C LYS A 194 1.69 -3.61 -3.94
N ARG A 195 2.89 -3.98 -3.51
CA ARG A 195 4.07 -4.14 -4.35
C ARG A 195 4.75 -5.46 -4.06
N ASP A 196 4.65 -6.40 -4.99
CA ASP A 196 5.47 -7.61 -4.91
C ASP A 196 6.93 -7.26 -5.22
N LEU A 197 7.88 -7.97 -4.63
CA LEU A 197 9.31 -7.73 -4.78
C LEU A 197 9.94 -8.92 -5.47
N TYR A 198 10.65 -8.70 -6.58
CA TYR A 198 11.38 -9.73 -7.31
C TYR A 198 12.87 -9.46 -7.32
N GLY A 199 13.67 -10.53 -7.32
CA GLY A 199 15.12 -10.39 -7.23
C GLY A 199 15.77 -9.78 -8.46
N TYR A 200 15.18 -9.88 -9.65
CA TYR A 200 15.68 -9.16 -10.83
C TYR A 200 15.60 -7.63 -10.70
N GLU A 201 14.81 -7.10 -9.75
CA GLU A 201 14.73 -5.66 -9.48
C GLU A 201 15.93 -5.16 -8.66
N PHE A 202 16.78 -6.08 -8.18
CA PHE A 202 17.95 -5.82 -7.34
C PHE A 202 19.24 -6.31 -8.03
N PRO A 203 19.64 -5.76 -9.20
CA PRO A 203 20.79 -6.26 -9.97
C PRO A 203 22.15 -6.09 -9.27
N SER A 204 22.21 -5.32 -8.18
CA SER A 204 23.41 -5.18 -7.35
C SER A 204 23.06 -5.14 -5.88
N GLU A 205 23.98 -5.66 -5.06
CA GLU A 205 23.90 -5.55 -3.61
C GLU A 205 23.96 -4.08 -3.18
N GLY A 206 23.20 -3.74 -2.14
CA GLY A 206 23.19 -2.40 -1.56
C GLY A 206 21.79 -1.92 -1.19
N TRP A 207 21.75 -0.76 -0.54
CA TRP A 207 20.49 -0.10 -0.18
C TRP A 207 19.76 0.42 -1.40
N ARG A 208 18.45 0.16 -1.45
CA ARG A 208 17.54 0.61 -2.49
C ARG A 208 16.23 1.04 -1.86
N SER A 209 15.47 1.81 -2.63
CA SER A 209 14.14 2.26 -2.28
C SER A 209 13.12 1.68 -3.25
N VAL A 210 12.01 1.17 -2.71
CA VAL A 210 10.85 0.76 -3.50
C VAL A 210 9.64 1.58 -3.03
N GLY A 211 8.97 2.23 -3.98
CA GLY A 211 7.83 3.11 -3.71
C GLY A 211 6.51 2.46 -4.08
N ILE A 212 5.45 2.85 -3.37
CA ILE A 212 4.05 2.60 -3.74
C ILE A 212 3.20 3.84 -3.54
N ARG A 213 2.35 4.16 -4.52
CA ARG A 213 1.35 5.21 -4.40
C ARG A 213 0.14 4.69 -3.64
N ILE A 214 -0.32 5.48 -2.69
CA ILE A 214 -1.55 5.29 -1.94
C ILE A 214 -2.51 6.40 -2.39
N ALA A 215 -3.72 6.01 -2.78
CA ALA A 215 -4.84 6.91 -2.98
C ALA A 215 -6.02 6.46 -2.11
N LEU A 216 -6.63 7.41 -1.42
CA LEU A 216 -7.68 7.20 -0.44
C LEU A 216 -8.97 7.84 -0.92
N ASP A 217 -10.03 7.05 -0.96
CA ASP A 217 -11.42 7.47 -1.12
C ASP A 217 -11.98 8.18 0.12
N ARG A 218 -11.40 7.88 1.28
CA ARG A 218 -11.74 8.44 2.59
C ARG A 218 -10.60 8.23 3.58
N PRO A 219 -10.56 8.95 4.70
CA PRO A 219 -9.60 8.70 5.76
C PRO A 219 -9.56 7.22 6.17
N ARG A 220 -8.34 6.70 6.37
CA ARG A 220 -8.10 5.31 6.77
C ARG A 220 -7.47 5.24 8.15
N GLU A 221 -8.01 4.34 8.96
CA GLU A 221 -7.59 4.08 10.33
C GLU A 221 -6.79 2.78 10.44
N MET A 222 -5.99 2.66 11.51
CA MET A 222 -5.22 1.45 11.84
C MET A 222 -4.36 0.99 10.65
N VAL A 223 -3.72 1.96 9.99
CA VAL A 223 -2.94 1.72 8.78
C VAL A 223 -1.60 1.06 9.12
N GLU A 224 -1.26 0.02 8.39
CA GLU A 224 -0.02 -0.74 8.53
C GLU A 224 0.77 -0.76 7.24
N PHE A 225 2.08 -0.57 7.36
CA PHE A 225 3.09 -0.85 6.36
C PHE A 225 3.69 -2.21 6.65
N ARG A 226 3.44 -3.19 5.80
CA ARG A 226 3.77 -4.59 6.05
C ARG A 226 4.76 -5.12 5.03
N VAL A 227 5.73 -5.90 5.48
CA VAL A 227 6.66 -6.61 4.58
C VAL A 227 6.52 -8.11 4.82
N TYR A 228 5.89 -8.79 3.86
CA TYR A 228 5.83 -10.24 3.78
C TYR A 228 7.07 -10.77 3.07
N THR A 229 7.67 -11.85 3.56
CA THR A 229 8.84 -12.49 2.95
C THR A 229 8.62 -13.98 2.75
N VAL A 230 9.22 -14.56 1.71
CA VAL A 230 9.16 -16.01 1.47
C VAL A 230 10.41 -16.78 1.89
N GLY A 231 11.38 -16.11 2.53
CA GLY A 231 12.65 -16.71 2.93
C GLY A 231 13.57 -17.11 1.77
N ALA A 232 13.36 -16.57 0.55
CA ALA A 232 14.18 -16.90 -0.61
C ALA A 232 15.62 -16.35 -0.54
N CYS A 233 15.82 -15.27 0.21
CA CYS A 233 17.06 -14.52 0.34
C CYS A 233 17.10 -13.76 1.68
N ASP A 234 18.22 -13.11 1.96
CA ASP A 234 18.29 -12.17 3.07
C ASP A 234 17.66 -10.85 2.61
N ILE A 235 16.69 -10.35 3.38
CA ILE A 235 16.04 -9.05 3.18
C ILE A 235 16.26 -8.22 4.44
N ILE A 236 16.88 -7.06 4.30
CA ILE A 236 17.27 -6.17 5.40
C ILE A 236 16.51 -4.86 5.23
N LEU A 237 15.71 -4.50 6.23
CA LEU A 237 14.74 -3.40 6.20
C LEU A 237 15.18 -2.30 7.16
N ASP A 238 15.31 -1.07 6.67
CA ASP A 238 15.72 0.08 7.48
C ASP A 238 14.52 0.88 7.97
N ARG A 239 13.69 1.36 7.03
CA ARG A 239 12.59 2.28 7.33
C ARG A 239 11.54 2.33 6.24
N VAL A 240 10.38 2.84 6.59
CA VAL A 240 9.34 3.27 5.66
C VAL A 240 9.20 4.79 5.76
N GLU A 241 9.31 5.49 4.62
CA GLU A 241 9.01 6.91 4.53
C GLU A 241 7.62 7.09 3.93
N LEU A 242 6.79 7.89 4.58
CA LEU A 242 5.48 8.29 4.09
C LEU A 242 5.54 9.77 3.68
N ILE A 243 5.27 10.04 2.42
CA ILE A 243 5.36 11.38 1.84
C ILE A 243 3.98 11.76 1.32
N ARG A 244 3.43 12.89 1.76
CA ARG A 244 2.15 13.38 1.25
C ARG A 244 2.31 13.84 -0.20
N ALA A 245 1.36 13.47 -1.05
CA ALA A 245 1.35 13.93 -2.43
C ALA A 245 1.13 15.46 -2.49
N VAL A 246 1.89 16.14 -3.35
CA VAL A 246 1.79 17.61 -3.52
C VAL A 246 0.50 18.02 -4.24
N ASN A 247 -0.05 17.13 -5.08
CA ASN A 247 -1.31 17.33 -5.82
C ASN A 247 -2.17 16.05 -5.76
N PRO A 248 -2.97 15.85 -4.71
CA PRO A 248 -3.64 14.57 -4.46
C PRO A 248 -4.90 14.34 -5.32
N GLU A 249 -5.51 15.41 -5.86
CA GLU A 249 -6.85 15.36 -6.48
C GLU A 249 -6.96 14.51 -7.76
N GLY A 250 -5.82 14.17 -8.39
CA GLY A 250 -5.79 13.39 -9.63
C GLY A 250 -5.62 11.87 -9.44
N TYR A 251 -5.58 11.37 -8.19
CA TYR A 251 -5.38 9.96 -7.90
C TYR A 251 -6.64 9.31 -7.37
N HIS A 252 -7.15 8.32 -8.10
CA HIS A 252 -8.40 7.63 -7.76
C HIS A 252 -8.21 6.14 -7.42
N ALA A 253 -7.01 5.60 -7.59
CA ALA A 253 -6.65 4.24 -7.21
C ALA A 253 -5.23 4.22 -6.64
N SER A 254 -4.89 3.17 -5.89
CA SER A 254 -3.53 2.95 -5.37
C SER A 254 -2.69 2.10 -6.32
N SER A 255 -1.36 2.13 -6.17
CA SER A 255 -0.48 1.20 -6.86
C SER A 255 -0.77 -0.24 -6.45
N THR A 256 -0.76 -1.15 -7.42
CA THR A 256 -0.90 -2.58 -7.15
C THR A 256 -0.05 -3.42 -8.10
N THR A 257 0.43 -4.56 -7.62
CA THR A 257 1.17 -5.53 -8.42
C THR A 257 0.34 -6.77 -8.67
N PHE A 258 0.34 -7.20 -9.92
CA PHE A 258 -0.25 -8.44 -10.38
C PHE A 258 0.83 -9.41 -10.83
N ASN A 259 0.86 -10.60 -10.25
CA ASN A 259 1.76 -11.68 -10.68
C ASN A 259 0.99 -12.96 -11.00
N TYR A 260 1.70 -14.07 -11.12
CA TYR A 260 1.12 -15.39 -11.43
C TYR A 260 -0.02 -15.85 -10.48
N ARG A 261 -0.16 -15.24 -9.30
CA ARG A 261 -1.27 -15.51 -8.36
C ARG A 261 -2.52 -14.71 -8.67
N ASP A 262 -2.37 -13.57 -9.33
CA ASP A 262 -3.43 -12.62 -9.66
C ASP A 262 -3.89 -12.76 -11.12
N LEU A 263 -3.02 -13.29 -11.98
CA LEU A 263 -3.25 -13.48 -13.41
C LEU A 263 -3.69 -14.91 -13.72
N GLN A 264 -4.50 -15.07 -14.76
CA GLN A 264 -4.77 -16.37 -15.36
C GLN A 264 -3.60 -16.75 -16.27
N ALA A 265 -3.01 -17.90 -15.99
CA ALA A 265 -2.03 -18.54 -16.86
C ALA A 265 -2.79 -19.23 -17.99
N GLY A 266 -2.94 -18.56 -19.14
CA GLY A 266 -3.56 -19.15 -20.33
C GLY A 266 -2.72 -20.33 -20.82
N GLU A 267 -1.84 -20.09 -21.79
CA GLU A 267 -0.85 -21.09 -22.22
C GLU A 267 0.50 -20.97 -21.47
N ALA A 268 0.63 -20.01 -20.56
CA ALA A 268 1.84 -19.86 -19.76
C ALA A 268 2.00 -20.94 -18.69
N THR A 269 3.25 -21.29 -18.40
CA THR A 269 3.62 -22.15 -17.26
C THR A 269 4.33 -21.34 -16.19
N VAL A 270 3.98 -21.55 -14.92
CA VAL A 270 4.68 -20.88 -13.80
C VAL A 270 5.85 -21.75 -13.32
N ILE A 271 7.05 -21.19 -13.33
CA ILE A 271 8.25 -21.85 -12.79
C ILE A 271 8.52 -21.47 -11.33
N GLN A 272 9.46 -22.18 -10.71
CA GLN A 272 9.92 -21.86 -9.36
C GLN A 272 10.38 -20.39 -9.28
N GLY A 273 9.92 -19.68 -8.25
CA GLY A 273 10.15 -18.24 -8.12
C GLY A 273 9.02 -17.38 -8.70
N GLY A 274 7.93 -17.97 -9.20
CA GLY A 274 6.73 -17.22 -9.57
C GLY A 274 6.89 -16.40 -10.85
N ILE A 275 7.68 -16.90 -11.79
CA ILE A 275 7.87 -16.35 -13.13
C ILE A 275 6.99 -17.16 -14.10
N MET A 276 6.26 -16.47 -14.98
CA MET A 276 5.44 -17.10 -16.01
C MET A 276 6.24 -17.21 -17.31
N ILE A 277 6.39 -18.41 -17.85
CA ILE A 277 6.98 -18.67 -19.17
C ILE A 277 5.86 -18.80 -20.18
N CYS A 278 5.93 -18.03 -21.25
CA CYS A 278 4.90 -17.97 -22.29
C CYS A 278 5.16 -19.04 -23.33
N ASN A 279 4.25 -20.00 -23.44
CA ASN A 279 4.38 -21.13 -24.37
C ASN A 279 3.39 -21.03 -25.54
N SER A 280 2.79 -19.85 -25.77
CA SER A 280 1.59 -19.82 -26.62
C SER A 280 1.87 -20.15 -28.08
N THR A 281 1.02 -21.02 -28.63
CA THR A 281 0.99 -21.37 -30.04
C THR A 281 -0.20 -20.66 -30.70
N ALA A 282 -0.07 -19.35 -30.92
CA ALA A 282 -0.94 -18.49 -31.72
C ALA A 282 -2.46 -18.81 -31.69
N ASN A 283 -3.20 -18.12 -30.80
CA ASN A 283 -4.63 -17.74 -30.86
C ASN A 283 -5.21 -17.47 -29.46
N GLU A 284 -4.46 -17.79 -28.40
CA GLU A 284 -4.84 -17.50 -27.01
C GLU A 284 -3.80 -16.58 -26.33
N PRO A 285 -4.20 -15.77 -25.32
CA PRO A 285 -3.25 -15.04 -24.51
C PRO A 285 -2.33 -15.98 -23.72
N SER A 286 -1.05 -15.63 -23.63
CA SER A 286 -0.11 -16.32 -22.73
C SER A 286 -0.51 -16.10 -21.27
N TRP A 287 -0.94 -14.88 -20.95
CA TRP A 287 -1.55 -14.52 -19.67
C TRP A 287 -2.65 -13.48 -19.89
N TYR A 288 -3.58 -13.43 -18.95
CA TYR A 288 -4.66 -12.46 -18.92
C TYR A 288 -5.22 -12.33 -17.48
N GLY A 289 -6.26 -11.53 -17.28
CA GLY A 289 -6.65 -11.00 -15.96
C GLY A 289 -5.93 -9.68 -15.64
N PRO A 290 -5.93 -9.18 -14.41
CA PRO A 290 -6.53 -9.75 -13.19
C PRO A 290 -8.06 -9.60 -13.08
N TYR A 291 -8.74 -8.98 -14.05
CA TYR A 291 -10.14 -8.55 -13.94
C TYR A 291 -10.33 -7.57 -12.77
N HIS A 292 -9.49 -6.55 -12.73
CA HIS A 292 -9.46 -5.59 -11.64
C HIS A 292 -10.35 -4.39 -11.95
N ALA A 293 -11.29 -4.08 -11.05
CA ALA A 293 -12.13 -2.90 -11.18
C ALA A 293 -11.28 -1.64 -10.94
N LEU A 294 -11.30 -0.72 -11.91
CA LEU A 294 -10.61 0.55 -11.82
C LEU A 294 -11.61 1.70 -11.94
N PRO A 295 -11.50 2.74 -11.10
CA PRO A 295 -12.25 3.96 -11.32
C PRO A 295 -11.79 4.66 -12.60
N ARG A 296 -12.59 5.63 -13.06
CA ARG A 296 -12.21 6.51 -14.16
C ARG A 296 -10.85 7.18 -13.87
N GLY A 297 -9.97 7.22 -14.85
CA GLY A 297 -8.66 7.85 -14.70
C GLY A 297 -7.62 7.39 -15.71
N ARG A 298 -6.40 7.91 -15.56
CA ARG A 298 -5.22 7.49 -16.33
C ARG A 298 -4.36 6.55 -15.52
N TYR A 299 -3.80 5.55 -16.19
CA TYR A 299 -3.03 4.49 -15.57
C TYR A 299 -1.81 4.14 -16.39
N LEU A 300 -0.76 3.71 -15.70
CA LEU A 300 0.44 3.12 -16.28
C LEU A 300 0.56 1.67 -15.83
N ALA A 301 0.51 0.74 -16.79
CA ALA A 301 0.90 -0.65 -16.56
C ALA A 301 2.36 -0.82 -16.97
N THR A 302 3.22 -1.16 -16.01
CA THR A 302 4.62 -1.54 -16.26
C THR A 302 4.75 -3.04 -16.20
N PHE A 303 5.02 -3.66 -17.35
CA PHE A 303 5.26 -5.09 -17.47
C PHE A 303 6.76 -5.37 -17.31
N TYR A 304 7.11 -6.24 -16.38
CA TYR A 304 8.49 -6.73 -16.22
C TYR A 304 8.63 -8.01 -17.04
N VAL A 305 9.29 -7.89 -18.19
CA VAL A 305 9.38 -8.93 -19.21
C VAL A 305 10.84 -9.23 -19.52
N LYS A 306 11.14 -10.51 -19.74
CA LYS A 306 12.42 -10.99 -20.24
C LYS A 306 12.17 -11.84 -21.47
N ALA A 307 12.93 -11.60 -22.52
CA ALA A 307 12.89 -12.42 -23.73
C ALA A 307 14.27 -13.01 -23.98
N VAL A 308 14.34 -14.28 -24.33
CA VAL A 308 15.59 -14.97 -24.67
C VAL A 308 15.49 -15.52 -26.08
N PRO A 309 16.32 -15.07 -27.04
CA PRO A 309 16.31 -15.59 -28.40
C PRO A 309 16.61 -17.10 -28.42
N LEU A 310 15.74 -17.88 -29.06
CA LEU A 310 15.90 -19.34 -29.21
C LEU A 310 16.83 -19.70 -30.37
N THR A 311 17.02 -18.80 -31.33
CA THR A 311 17.92 -18.99 -32.48
C THR A 311 18.80 -17.76 -32.72
N ARG A 312 19.99 -17.99 -33.32
CA ARG A 312 20.87 -16.88 -33.74
C ARG A 312 20.22 -16.14 -34.89
N GLY A 313 20.06 -14.82 -34.73
CA GLY A 313 19.45 -13.96 -35.74
C GLY A 313 17.94 -13.86 -35.64
N ALA A 314 17.34 -14.30 -34.54
CA ALA A 314 15.95 -13.98 -34.21
C ALA A 314 15.73 -12.46 -34.40
N SER A 315 14.78 -12.13 -35.26
CA SER A 315 14.47 -10.76 -35.63
C SER A 315 12.97 -10.68 -35.90
N GLY A 316 12.29 -9.75 -35.25
CA GLY A 316 10.84 -9.64 -35.37
C GLY A 316 10.18 -9.24 -34.05
N PRO A 317 8.84 -9.16 -34.04
CA PRO A 317 8.08 -8.91 -32.83
C PRO A 317 8.30 -10.05 -31.83
N ILE A 318 8.31 -9.71 -30.54
CA ILE A 318 8.49 -10.64 -29.43
C ILE A 318 7.13 -11.04 -28.87
N LEU A 319 6.25 -10.08 -28.61
CA LEU A 319 4.87 -10.28 -28.20
C LEU A 319 4.10 -8.96 -28.34
N THR A 320 2.78 -9.01 -28.21
CA THR A 320 1.94 -7.82 -28.02
C THR A 320 1.47 -7.76 -26.57
N LEU A 321 1.57 -6.58 -25.95
CA LEU A 321 0.97 -6.29 -24.65
C LEU A 321 -0.26 -5.41 -24.85
N ASP A 322 -1.35 -5.70 -24.16
CA ASP A 322 -2.53 -4.84 -24.22
C ASP A 322 -3.26 -4.69 -22.87
N ALA A 323 -4.03 -3.61 -22.81
CA ALA A 323 -4.98 -3.32 -21.76
C ALA A 323 -6.38 -3.26 -22.38
N THR A 324 -7.32 -3.99 -21.80
CA THR A 324 -8.70 -4.07 -22.27
C THR A 324 -9.68 -3.97 -21.12
N GLN A 325 -10.96 -3.77 -21.42
CA GLN A 325 -12.05 -3.81 -20.45
C GLN A 325 -13.16 -4.75 -20.92
N GLU A 326 -13.99 -5.19 -19.96
CA GLU A 326 -15.15 -6.07 -20.19
C GLU A 326 -14.78 -7.39 -20.87
N HIS A 327 -13.81 -8.11 -20.28
CA HIS A 327 -13.31 -9.39 -20.80
C HIS A 327 -12.80 -9.31 -22.24
N GLY A 328 -11.94 -8.32 -22.52
CA GLY A 328 -11.34 -8.16 -23.84
C GLY A 328 -12.24 -7.53 -24.90
N ARG A 329 -13.47 -7.12 -24.55
CA ARG A 329 -14.44 -6.58 -25.52
C ARG A 329 -14.06 -5.22 -26.06
N TYR A 330 -13.41 -4.38 -25.25
CA TYR A 330 -12.98 -3.05 -25.64
C TYR A 330 -11.50 -2.86 -25.36
N GLY A 331 -10.72 -2.56 -26.39
CA GLY A 331 -9.30 -2.23 -26.24
C GLY A 331 -9.11 -0.82 -25.68
N LEU A 332 -8.25 -0.69 -24.67
CA LEU A 332 -7.86 0.58 -24.07
C LEU A 332 -6.51 1.07 -24.63
N ALA A 333 -5.52 0.19 -24.71
CA ALA A 333 -4.22 0.45 -25.31
C ALA A 333 -3.52 -0.86 -25.68
N HIS A 334 -2.55 -0.81 -26.60
CA HIS A 334 -1.67 -1.93 -26.91
C HIS A 334 -0.29 -1.45 -27.37
N ILE A 335 0.71 -2.32 -27.27
CA ILE A 335 2.07 -2.12 -27.79
C ILE A 335 2.62 -3.45 -28.32
N ASP A 336 3.20 -3.41 -29.52
CA ASP A 336 3.97 -4.52 -30.08
C ASP A 336 5.42 -4.40 -29.59
N VAL A 337 5.85 -5.35 -28.77
CA VAL A 337 7.17 -5.37 -28.16
C VAL A 337 8.16 -6.00 -29.12
N GLY A 338 9.20 -5.24 -29.49
CA GLY A 338 10.33 -5.71 -30.28
C GLY A 338 11.65 -5.71 -29.49
N LEU A 339 12.72 -6.07 -30.20
CA LEU A 339 14.08 -6.11 -29.64
C LEU A 339 14.54 -4.77 -29.05
N ASN A 340 14.16 -3.65 -29.69
CA ASN A 340 14.57 -2.32 -29.26
C ASN A 340 13.91 -1.88 -27.95
N ASP A 341 12.76 -2.47 -27.63
CA ASP A 341 12.00 -2.18 -26.40
C ASP A 341 12.55 -2.95 -25.20
N LEU A 342 13.23 -4.08 -25.43
CA LEU A 342 13.80 -4.91 -24.35
C LEU A 342 15.31 -4.76 -24.22
N TYR A 343 16.04 -4.47 -25.29
CA TYR A 343 17.50 -4.45 -25.28
C TYR A 343 18.05 -3.05 -25.44
N HIS A 344 18.02 -2.30 -24.33
CA HIS A 344 18.83 -1.10 -24.21
C HIS A 344 20.29 -1.51 -23.93
N GLU A 345 21.23 -0.94 -24.67
CA GLU A 345 22.69 -1.17 -24.51
C GLU A 345 23.21 -2.59 -24.87
N GLY A 346 22.39 -3.43 -25.51
CA GLY A 346 22.85 -4.68 -26.12
C GLY A 346 22.92 -5.90 -25.18
N LEU A 347 22.30 -5.83 -24.01
CA LEU A 347 22.22 -6.95 -23.06
C LEU A 347 21.00 -7.84 -23.37
N ALA A 348 21.14 -8.70 -24.36
CA ALA A 348 20.10 -9.67 -24.70
C ALA A 348 19.85 -10.67 -23.55
N GLY A 349 18.59 -10.93 -23.22
CA GLY A 349 18.21 -11.88 -22.15
C GLY A 349 18.13 -11.29 -20.74
N GLU A 350 18.19 -9.98 -20.57
CA GLU A 350 17.95 -9.33 -19.28
C GLU A 350 16.46 -8.97 -19.06
N TRP A 351 16.11 -8.71 -17.80
CA TRP A 351 14.77 -8.22 -17.44
C TRP A 351 14.61 -6.74 -17.80
N SER A 352 13.51 -6.42 -18.47
CA SER A 352 13.20 -5.08 -18.95
C SER A 352 11.79 -4.66 -18.58
N ARG A 353 11.61 -3.33 -18.49
CA ARG A 353 10.32 -2.70 -18.20
C ARG A 353 9.70 -2.24 -19.50
N VAL A 354 8.47 -2.70 -19.78
CA VAL A 354 7.66 -2.19 -20.89
C VAL A 354 6.47 -1.45 -20.30
N GLU A 355 6.34 -0.18 -20.67
CA GLU A 355 5.34 0.75 -20.13
C GLU A 355 4.18 0.93 -21.11
N LEU A 356 2.96 0.70 -20.61
CA LEU A 356 1.72 0.87 -21.36
C LEU A 356 0.80 1.83 -20.60
N GLU A 357 0.64 3.04 -21.12
CA GLU A 357 -0.34 4.00 -20.61
C GLU A 357 -1.72 3.74 -21.23
N PHE A 358 -2.77 3.83 -20.41
CA PHE A 358 -4.15 3.77 -20.88
C PHE A 358 -5.08 4.64 -20.03
N ARG A 359 -6.28 4.92 -20.56
CA ARG A 359 -7.33 5.68 -19.88
C ARG A 359 -8.59 4.83 -19.72
N VAL A 360 -9.15 4.84 -18.52
CA VAL A 360 -10.46 4.27 -18.21
C VAL A 360 -11.47 5.42 -18.21
N GLU A 361 -12.52 5.32 -19.02
CA GLU A 361 -13.55 6.35 -19.14
C GLU A 361 -14.85 6.02 -18.39
N TRP A 362 -15.06 4.74 -18.06
CA TRP A 362 -16.27 4.28 -17.38
C TRP A 362 -16.03 4.15 -15.88
N GLU A 363 -17.08 4.38 -15.09
CA GLU A 363 -17.03 4.10 -13.67
C GLU A 363 -16.85 2.59 -13.45
N GLU A 364 -15.85 2.23 -12.64
CA GLU A 364 -15.58 0.86 -12.22
C GLU A 364 -15.36 -0.16 -13.36
N ALA A 365 -14.65 0.25 -14.41
CA ALA A 365 -14.34 -0.67 -15.52
C ALA A 365 -13.49 -1.84 -15.05
N VAL A 366 -13.88 -3.06 -15.43
CA VAL A 366 -13.12 -4.28 -15.13
C VAL A 366 -12.02 -4.42 -16.17
N VAL A 367 -10.78 -4.11 -15.78
CA VAL A 367 -9.61 -4.10 -16.65
C VAL A 367 -8.86 -5.43 -16.65
N GLU A 368 -8.40 -5.80 -17.84
CA GLU A 368 -7.59 -6.96 -18.14
C GLU A 368 -6.30 -6.52 -18.85
N LEU A 369 -5.16 -7.01 -18.37
CA LEU A 369 -3.81 -6.77 -18.88
C LEU A 369 -3.26 -8.09 -19.42
N ARG A 370 -2.90 -8.13 -20.72
CA ARG A 370 -2.59 -9.39 -21.40
C ARG A 370 -1.26 -9.35 -22.12
N GLY A 371 -0.70 -10.55 -22.29
CA GLY A 371 0.36 -10.83 -23.23
C GLY A 371 -0.15 -11.77 -24.30
N ILE A 372 -0.21 -11.30 -25.53
CA ILE A 372 -0.76 -12.05 -26.67
C ILE A 372 0.28 -12.16 -27.78
N ASN A 373 0.07 -13.13 -28.68
CA ASN A 373 0.90 -13.34 -29.86
C ASN A 373 2.41 -13.44 -29.57
N PRO A 374 2.88 -14.22 -28.57
CA PRO A 374 4.31 -14.37 -28.38
C PRO A 374 4.93 -15.04 -29.61
N SER A 375 6.12 -14.58 -29.97
CA SER A 375 6.89 -15.15 -31.07
C SER A 375 7.53 -16.47 -30.66
N GLN A 376 7.54 -17.42 -31.59
CA GLN A 376 8.20 -18.71 -31.43
C GLN A 376 9.73 -18.62 -31.51
N ASP A 377 10.28 -17.45 -31.84
CA ASP A 377 11.72 -17.22 -31.89
C ASP A 377 12.30 -16.84 -30.53
N TYR A 378 11.46 -16.63 -29.51
CA TYR A 378 11.87 -16.21 -28.17
C TYR A 378 11.19 -17.05 -27.08
N GLU A 379 11.93 -17.36 -26.03
CA GLU A 379 11.33 -17.70 -24.75
C GLU A 379 10.97 -16.39 -24.04
N VAL A 380 9.67 -16.13 -23.86
CA VAL A 380 9.17 -14.91 -23.21
C VAL A 380 8.77 -15.24 -21.78
N GLN A 381 9.26 -14.43 -20.84
CA GLN A 381 8.97 -14.55 -19.41
C GLN A 381 8.31 -13.28 -18.89
N LEU A 382 7.26 -13.43 -18.09
CA LEU A 382 6.64 -12.37 -17.31
C LEU A 382 6.95 -12.59 -15.83
N GLY A 383 7.49 -11.56 -15.18
CA GLY A 383 7.73 -11.55 -13.75
C GLY A 383 6.51 -11.05 -12.99
N HIS A 384 6.17 -9.78 -13.19
CA HIS A 384 4.95 -9.14 -12.67
C HIS A 384 4.53 -7.95 -13.53
N ILE A 385 3.34 -7.44 -13.26
CA ILE A 385 2.81 -6.19 -13.79
C ILE A 385 2.59 -5.23 -12.63
N LEU A 386 3.22 -4.07 -12.66
CA LEU A 386 2.96 -2.98 -11.73
C LEU A 386 1.97 -2.01 -12.37
N LEU A 387 0.81 -1.83 -11.75
CA LEU A 387 -0.19 -0.86 -12.16
C LEU A 387 -0.11 0.36 -11.25
N GLU A 388 0.04 1.54 -11.84
CA GLU A 388 0.14 2.81 -11.11
C GLU A 388 -0.89 3.82 -11.64
N PRO A 389 -1.55 4.57 -10.74
CA PRO A 389 -2.38 5.69 -11.16
C PRO A 389 -1.49 6.84 -11.65
N LEU A 390 -1.89 7.47 -12.75
CA LEU A 390 -1.30 8.73 -13.20
C LEU A 390 -2.21 9.89 -12.78
N PRO A 391 -1.65 11.07 -12.47
CA PRO A 391 -2.47 12.23 -12.17
C PRO A 391 -3.34 12.59 -13.37
N ASP A 392 -4.67 12.54 -13.18
CA ASP A 392 -5.63 13.07 -14.14
C ASP A 392 -5.76 14.58 -13.87
N HIS A 393 -4.87 15.36 -14.47
CA HIS A 393 -5.12 16.79 -14.61
C HIS A 393 -6.29 16.89 -15.58
N GLY A 394 -7.50 17.01 -15.03
CA GLY A 394 -8.71 17.16 -15.82
C GLY A 394 -8.40 18.13 -16.96
N SER A 395 -8.61 17.67 -18.19
CA SER A 395 -8.70 18.61 -19.30
C SER A 395 -9.78 19.60 -18.90
N GLU A 396 -9.39 20.83 -18.59
CA GLU A 396 -10.31 21.95 -18.72
C GLU A 396 -10.93 21.79 -20.11
N ALA A 397 -12.21 21.43 -20.14
CA ALA A 397 -12.94 21.39 -21.40
C ALA A 397 -12.78 22.78 -22.04
N PRO A 398 -12.42 22.88 -23.34
CA PRO A 398 -12.25 24.15 -24.01
C PRO A 398 -13.51 25.01 -24.00
#